data_AF-A0A2E4EVY4-F1
#
_entry.id   AF-A0A2E4EVY4-F1
#
_cell.length_a   1.000
_cell.length_b   1.000
_cell.length_c   1.000
_cell.angle_alpha   90.00
_cell.angle_beta   90.00
_cell.angle_gamma   90.00
#
_symmetry.space_group_name_H-M   'P 1'
#
loop_
_entity.id
_entity.type
_entity.pdbx_description
1 polymer ?
#
loop_
_entity_poly.entity_id
_entity_poly.type
_entity_poly.pdbx_seq_one_letter_code
_entity_poly.pdbx_strand_id
1 'polypeptide(L)'
;RQNLPHQVRDSIQIHNIARGGYTLMDCEGEPEAIIIATGSEVALATDAAALLKEQGRRVRVVSMPSTDVFDSQDDSYRESVLPSAIKARVAVEAGVTDGWLKYVGLDGAVVGLDRFGESAPADEAFRYFGFTAENVAQQVESLI
;
A
#
# COMPACT_ATOMS: atom_id res chain seq x y z
N ARG A 1 -2.83 -12.36 18.26
CA ARG A 1 -2.85 -11.00 17.67
C ARG A 1 -1.42 -10.62 17.34
N GLN A 2 -1.17 -10.09 16.14
CA GLN A 2 0.14 -9.51 15.80
C GLN A 2 0.34 -8.19 16.58
N ASN A 3 1.57 -7.90 17.00
CA ASN A 3 1.91 -6.69 17.75
C ASN A 3 2.35 -5.59 16.79
N LEU A 4 1.38 -4.98 16.10
CA LEU A 4 1.63 -3.96 15.07
C LEU A 4 1.49 -2.54 15.63
N PRO A 5 2.29 -1.57 15.14
CA PRO A 5 2.14 -0.18 15.53
C PRO A 5 0.78 0.37 15.11
N HIS A 6 0.17 1.16 15.98
CA HIS A 6 -1.06 1.87 15.66
C HIS A 6 -0.76 3.00 14.66
N GLN A 7 -1.42 2.95 13.50
CA GLN A 7 -1.39 4.03 12.53
C GLN A 7 -2.29 5.18 13.01
N VAL A 8 -1.69 6.35 13.25
CA VAL A 8 -2.43 7.55 13.66
C VAL A 8 -3.38 7.96 12.53
N ARG A 9 -4.63 8.27 12.88
CA ARG A 9 -5.68 8.63 11.94
C ARG A 9 -6.45 9.84 12.44
N ASP A 10 -6.83 10.72 11.52
CA ASP A 10 -7.80 11.77 11.81
C ASP A 10 -9.25 11.23 11.80
N SER A 11 -10.21 12.09 12.14
CA SER A 11 -11.63 11.71 12.20
C SER A 11 -12.22 11.32 10.85
N ILE A 12 -11.75 11.92 9.75
CA ILE A 12 -12.20 11.63 8.38
C ILE A 12 -11.69 10.24 7.99
N GLN A 13 -10.42 9.96 8.25
CA GLN A 13 -9.79 8.67 7.99
C GLN A 13 -10.47 7.55 8.80
N ILE A 14 -10.76 7.79 10.08
CA ILE A 14 -11.51 6.83 10.91
C ILE A 14 -12.88 6.51 10.30
N HIS A 15 -13.61 7.52 9.83
CA HIS A 15 -14.89 7.31 9.16
C HIS A 15 -14.73 6.53 7.84
N ASN A 16 -13.69 6.85 7.08
CA ASN A 16 -13.40 6.24 5.78
C ASN A 16 -12.91 4.79 5.87
N ILE A 17 -12.54 4.28 7.05
CA ILE A 17 -12.26 2.84 7.23
C ILE A 17 -13.46 2.00 6.76
N ALA A 18 -14.69 2.45 7.04
CA ALA A 18 -15.91 1.76 6.64
C ALA A 18 -16.16 1.77 5.12
N ARG A 19 -15.36 2.52 4.35
CA ARG A 19 -15.42 2.57 2.88
C ARG A 19 -14.45 1.59 2.20
N GLY A 20 -13.83 0.69 2.97
CA GLY A 20 -13.03 -0.42 2.46
C GLY A 20 -11.60 -0.06 2.05
N GLY A 21 -11.40 1.14 1.49
CA GLY A 21 -10.09 1.67 1.10
C GLY A 21 -10.04 3.19 1.18
N TYR A 22 -8.98 3.74 1.76
CA TYR A 22 -8.87 5.19 1.99
C TYR A 22 -7.42 5.67 2.06
N THR A 23 -7.21 6.95 1.77
CA THR A 23 -5.90 7.61 1.90
C THR A 23 -5.51 7.75 3.37
N LEU A 24 -4.45 7.06 3.78
CA LEU A 24 -3.88 7.11 5.13
C LEU A 24 -2.77 8.16 5.24
N MET A 25 -1.95 8.29 4.21
CA MET A 25 -0.93 9.33 4.11
C MET A 25 -0.98 9.92 2.71
N ASP A 26 -0.82 11.23 2.61
CA ASP A 26 -0.82 11.94 1.33
C ASP A 26 0.36 12.90 1.23
N CYS A 27 0.57 13.45 0.03
CA CYS A 27 1.59 14.44 -0.26
C CYS A 27 0.96 15.77 -0.69
N GLU A 28 1.75 16.85 -0.65
CA GLU A 28 1.33 18.11 -1.26
C GLU A 28 1.36 18.01 -2.78
N GLY A 29 0.28 18.42 -3.44
CA GLY A 29 0.13 18.31 -4.90
C GLY A 29 -0.28 16.93 -5.37
N GLU A 30 -0.11 16.66 -6.66
CA GLU A 30 -0.46 15.38 -7.27
C GLU A 30 0.62 14.33 -6.97
N PRO A 31 0.26 13.14 -6.43
CA PRO A 31 1.21 12.07 -6.16
C PRO A 31 1.78 11.50 -7.46
N GLU A 32 3.08 11.22 -7.44
CA GLU A 32 3.80 10.54 -8.52
C GLU A 32 3.54 9.03 -8.49
N ALA A 33 3.30 8.47 -7.29
CA ALA A 33 2.96 7.07 -7.10
C ALA A 33 2.05 6.84 -5.89
N ILE A 34 1.42 5.66 -5.86
CA ILE A 34 0.53 5.23 -4.78
C ILE A 34 0.98 3.87 -4.26
N ILE A 35 1.18 3.77 -2.94
CA ILE A 35 1.37 2.49 -2.26
C ILE A 35 0.02 2.04 -1.68
N ILE A 36 -0.42 0.84 -1.99
CA ILE A 36 -1.67 0.24 -1.49
C ILE A 36 -1.29 -0.90 -0.54
N ALA A 37 -1.76 -0.88 0.70
CA ALA A 37 -1.39 -1.91 1.68
C ALA A 37 -2.56 -2.32 2.58
N THR A 38 -2.45 -3.52 3.15
CA THR A 38 -3.45 -4.12 4.04
C THR A 38 -2.81 -4.61 5.34
N GLY A 39 -3.62 -4.82 6.37
CA GLY A 39 -3.21 -5.54 7.58
C GLY A 39 -1.89 -5.07 8.19
N SER A 40 -0.95 -6.01 8.32
CA SER A 40 0.40 -5.81 8.88
C SER A 40 1.30 -4.94 8.01
N GLU A 41 1.08 -4.94 6.70
CA GLU A 41 1.95 -4.27 5.74
C GLU A 41 1.67 -2.76 5.63
N VAL A 42 0.60 -2.25 6.25
CA VAL A 42 0.32 -0.80 6.28
C VAL A 42 1.46 -0.02 6.94
N ALA A 43 2.04 -0.54 8.03
CA ALA A 43 3.19 0.11 8.67
C ALA A 43 4.41 0.15 7.75
N LEU A 44 4.65 -0.94 7.03
CA LEU A 44 5.72 -1.05 6.05
C LEU A 44 5.55 -0.02 4.91
N ALA A 45 4.32 0.15 4.42
CA ALA A 45 3.99 1.13 3.40
C ALA A 45 4.19 2.58 3.87
N THR A 46 3.84 2.90 5.12
CA THR A 46 4.09 4.23 5.68
C THR A 46 5.58 4.52 5.86
N ASP A 47 6.36 3.52 6.28
CA ASP A 47 7.82 3.65 6.42
C ASP A 47 8.48 3.85 5.05
N ALA A 48 8.08 3.09 4.04
CA ALA A 48 8.57 3.26 2.66
C ALA A 48 8.25 4.65 2.10
N ALA A 49 7.03 5.16 2.34
CA ALA A 49 6.65 6.48 1.89
C ALA A 49 7.39 7.61 2.63
N ALA A 50 7.78 7.39 3.89
CA ALA A 50 8.66 8.32 4.61
C ALA A 50 10.06 8.38 3.98
N LEU A 51 10.65 7.23 3.64
CA LEU A 51 11.95 7.18 2.93
C LEU A 51 11.89 7.91 1.57
N LEU A 52 10.84 7.66 0.79
CA LEU A 52 10.62 8.30 -0.51
C LEU A 52 10.43 9.83 -0.37
N LYS A 53 9.75 10.27 0.69
CA LYS A 53 9.58 11.69 1.00
C LYS A 53 10.92 12.38 1.29
N GLU A 54 11.82 11.72 2.02
CA GLU A 54 13.18 12.25 2.27
C GLU A 54 13.98 12.43 0.97
N GLN A 55 13.66 11.65 -0.06
CA GLN A 55 14.23 11.75 -1.41
C GLN A 55 13.48 12.75 -2.32
N GLY A 56 12.47 13.45 -1.80
CA GLY A 56 11.69 14.44 -2.54
C GLY A 56 10.58 13.87 -3.44
N ARG A 57 10.22 12.59 -3.29
CA ARG A 57 9.13 11.96 -4.03
C ARG A 57 7.78 12.26 -3.41
N ARG A 58 6.76 12.44 -4.25
CA ARG A 58 5.37 12.65 -3.83
C ARG A 58 4.61 11.32 -3.87
N VAL A 59 4.46 10.68 -2.72
CA VAL A 59 3.86 9.35 -2.63
C VAL A 59 2.66 9.35 -1.68
N ARG A 60 1.57 8.75 -2.15
CA ARG A 60 0.36 8.51 -1.36
C ARG A 60 0.37 7.09 -0.80
N VAL A 61 -0.13 6.91 0.43
CA VAL A 61 -0.39 5.59 1.02
C VAL A 61 -1.89 5.39 1.18
N VAL A 62 -2.41 4.30 0.61
CA VAL A 62 -3.79 3.85 0.72
C VAL A 62 -3.84 2.61 1.60
N SER A 63 -4.66 2.67 2.65
CA SER A 63 -5.00 1.52 3.48
C SER A 63 -6.26 0.85 2.91
N MET A 64 -6.19 -0.44 2.55
CA MET A 64 -7.26 -1.18 1.88
C MET A 64 -7.77 -2.38 2.71
N PRO A 65 -8.41 -2.17 3.88
CA PRO A 65 -8.88 -3.27 4.72
C PRO A 65 -9.95 -4.19 4.10
N SER A 66 -10.69 -3.74 3.08
CA SER A 66 -11.68 -4.56 2.37
C SER A 66 -11.85 -4.08 0.93
N THR A 67 -11.38 -4.91 0.00
CA THR A 67 -11.46 -4.67 -1.45
C THR A 67 -12.89 -4.69 -1.95
N ASP A 68 -13.73 -5.61 -1.47
CA ASP A 68 -15.14 -5.73 -1.85
C ASP A 68 -15.96 -4.49 -1.42
N VAL A 69 -15.74 -3.97 -0.20
CA VAL A 69 -16.40 -2.74 0.24
C VAL A 69 -15.90 -1.55 -0.56
N PHE A 70 -14.60 -1.46 -0.85
CA PHE A 70 -14.03 -0.39 -1.68
C PHE A 70 -14.58 -0.41 -3.11
N ASP A 71 -14.70 -1.59 -3.70
CA ASP A 71 -15.24 -1.79 -5.05
C ASP A 71 -16.72 -1.37 -5.13
N SER A 72 -17.47 -1.55 -4.04
CA SER A 72 -18.87 -1.12 -3.96
C SER A 72 -19.06 0.39 -3.85
N GLN A 73 -17.99 1.15 -3.62
CA GLN A 73 -18.06 2.61 -3.56
C GLN A 73 -18.30 3.22 -4.95
N ASP A 74 -18.90 4.40 -4.94
CA ASP A 74 -19.13 5.19 -6.14
C ASP A 74 -17.81 5.52 -6.87
N ASP A 75 -17.89 5.71 -8.19
CA ASP A 75 -16.71 5.98 -9.03
C ASP A 75 -15.93 7.21 -8.56
N SER A 76 -16.63 8.25 -8.07
CA SER A 76 -15.99 9.48 -7.62
C SER A 76 -15.12 9.25 -6.38
N TYR A 77 -15.56 8.40 -5.45
CA TYR A 77 -14.75 8.03 -4.31
C TYR A 77 -13.56 7.17 -4.69
N ARG A 78 -13.77 6.14 -5.52
CA ARG A 78 -12.66 5.29 -5.99
C ARG A 78 -11.60 6.10 -6.73
N GLU A 79 -12.01 7.05 -7.57
CA GLU A 79 -11.10 7.98 -8.25
C GLU A 79 -10.39 8.93 -7.27
N SER A 80 -11.06 9.36 -6.20
CA SER A 80 -10.42 10.22 -5.18
C SER A 80 -9.31 9.51 -4.41
N VAL A 81 -9.40 8.19 -4.23
CA VAL A 81 -8.43 7.37 -3.49
C VAL A 81 -7.34 6.84 -4.42
N LEU A 82 -7.73 6.27 -5.58
CA LEU A 82 -6.84 5.70 -6.59
C LEU A 82 -7.03 6.41 -7.96
N PRO A 83 -6.60 7.68 -8.11
CA PRO A 83 -6.76 8.43 -9.34
C PRO A 83 -6.23 7.66 -10.55
N SER A 84 -7.07 7.51 -11.57
CA SER A 84 -6.78 6.77 -12.79
C SER A 84 -5.58 7.32 -13.56
N ALA A 85 -5.26 8.61 -13.39
CA ALA A 85 -4.09 9.27 -13.96
C ALA A 85 -2.75 8.75 -13.39
N ILE A 86 -2.75 8.28 -12.13
CA ILE A 86 -1.54 7.81 -11.47
C ILE A 86 -1.41 6.30 -11.63
N LYS A 87 -0.57 5.89 -12.59
CA LYS A 87 -0.35 4.47 -12.94
C LYS A 87 0.75 3.81 -12.12
N ALA A 88 1.73 4.56 -11.63
CA ALA A 88 2.76 4.05 -10.73
C ALA A 88 2.13 3.65 -9.39
N ARG A 89 1.83 2.36 -9.25
CA ARG A 89 1.14 1.80 -8.08
C ARG A 89 1.88 0.57 -7.59
N VAL A 90 2.12 0.51 -6.29
CA VAL A 90 2.72 -0.66 -5.63
C VAL A 90 1.75 -1.20 -4.60
N ALA A 91 1.30 -2.43 -4.77
CA ALA A 91 0.54 -3.13 -3.74
C ALA A 91 1.46 -3.91 -2.81
N VAL A 92 1.19 -3.90 -1.51
CA VAL A 92 2.01 -4.57 -0.48
C VAL A 92 1.11 -5.38 0.44
N GLU A 93 1.23 -6.70 0.36
CA GLU A 93 0.49 -7.64 1.20
C GLU A 93 1.27 -8.95 1.32
N ALA A 94 1.39 -9.50 2.52
CA ALA A 94 1.98 -10.83 2.74
C ALA A 94 1.02 -11.97 2.31
N GLY A 95 0.62 -11.95 1.04
CA GLY A 95 -0.34 -12.85 0.40
C GLY A 95 -0.11 -12.95 -1.11
N VAL A 96 -0.95 -13.75 -1.79
CA VAL A 96 -0.85 -13.99 -3.25
C VAL A 96 -1.07 -12.71 -4.05
N THR A 97 -0.36 -12.56 -5.16
CA THR A 97 -0.28 -11.28 -5.88
C THR A 97 -1.41 -11.05 -6.88
N ASP A 98 -2.00 -12.11 -7.44
CA ASP A 98 -2.96 -12.03 -8.57
C ASP A 98 -4.12 -11.05 -8.34
N GLY A 99 -4.67 -11.01 -7.12
CA GLY A 99 -5.79 -10.13 -6.78
C GLY A 99 -5.44 -8.63 -6.87
N TRP A 100 -4.16 -8.29 -6.65
CA TRP A 100 -3.67 -6.92 -6.64
C TRP A 100 -3.53 -6.32 -8.04
N LEU A 101 -3.41 -7.16 -9.07
CA LEU A 101 -3.36 -6.72 -10.47
C LEU A 101 -4.59 -5.90 -10.87
N LYS A 102 -5.73 -6.11 -10.21
CA LYS A 102 -6.94 -5.28 -10.36
C LYS A 102 -6.70 -3.80 -10.03
N TYR A 103 -5.86 -3.51 -9.04
CA TYR A 103 -5.66 -2.15 -8.52
C TYR A 103 -4.38 -1.50 -9.04
N VAL A 104 -3.32 -2.28 -9.26
CA VAL A 104 -2.04 -1.78 -9.76
C VAL A 104 -1.97 -1.72 -11.29
N GLY A 105 -2.82 -2.49 -11.98
CA GLY A 105 -2.85 -2.53 -13.45
C GLY A 105 -1.62 -3.24 -14.04
N LEU A 106 -1.31 -2.94 -15.30
CA LEU A 106 -0.18 -3.54 -16.03
C LEU A 106 1.15 -2.78 -15.80
N ASP A 107 1.04 -1.53 -15.36
CA ASP A 107 2.18 -0.61 -15.19
C ASP A 107 2.66 -0.55 -13.72
N GLY A 108 1.99 -1.29 -12.83
CA GLY A 108 2.30 -1.30 -11.40
C GLY A 108 3.12 -2.52 -10.97
N ALA A 109 3.40 -2.60 -9.68
CA ALA A 109 4.12 -3.71 -9.06
C ALA A 109 3.38 -4.24 -7.82
N VAL A 110 3.69 -5.48 -7.43
CA VAL A 110 3.14 -6.10 -6.21
C VAL A 110 4.29 -6.69 -5.40
N VAL A 111 4.42 -6.25 -4.16
CA VAL A 111 5.25 -6.88 -3.12
C VAL A 111 4.36 -7.86 -2.38
N GLY A 112 4.38 -9.13 -2.81
CA GLY A 112 3.60 -10.21 -2.22
C GLY A 112 4.33 -11.55 -2.27
N LEU A 113 3.59 -12.64 -2.07
CA LEU A 113 4.14 -13.98 -1.91
C LEU A 113 3.34 -15.04 -2.70
N ASP A 114 3.91 -15.49 -3.83
CA ASP A 114 3.30 -16.50 -4.73
C ASP A 114 3.88 -17.91 -4.53
N ARG A 115 4.48 -18.16 -3.37
CA ARG A 115 5.00 -19.46 -2.96
C ARG A 115 4.69 -19.72 -1.50
N PHE A 116 4.91 -20.96 -1.06
CA PHE A 116 4.79 -21.28 0.37
C PHE A 116 5.83 -20.53 1.21
N GLY A 117 5.49 -20.36 2.49
CA GLY A 117 6.38 -19.76 3.48
C GLY A 117 7.55 -20.66 3.85
N GLU A 118 8.40 -20.15 4.73
CA GLU A 118 9.56 -20.84 5.28
C GLU A 118 9.48 -20.89 6.81
N SER A 119 10.08 -21.92 7.41
CA SER A 119 10.15 -22.04 8.88
C SER A 119 11.28 -21.17 9.44
N ALA A 120 10.96 -19.93 9.80
CA ALA A 120 11.90 -18.97 10.39
C ALA A 120 11.18 -18.00 11.36
N PRO A 121 11.93 -17.26 12.21
CA PRO A 121 11.38 -16.10 12.91
C PRO A 121 10.73 -15.11 11.93
N ALA A 122 9.66 -14.44 12.37
CA ALA A 122 8.85 -13.61 11.47
C ALA A 122 9.65 -12.46 10.84
N ASP A 123 10.55 -11.81 11.58
CA ASP A 123 11.38 -10.72 11.07
C ASP A 123 12.39 -11.21 10.02
N GLU A 124 12.97 -12.39 10.22
CA GLU A 124 13.86 -13.03 9.24
C GLU A 124 13.09 -13.43 7.98
N ALA A 125 11.90 -14.04 8.14
CA ALA A 125 11.05 -14.41 7.01
C ALA A 125 10.62 -13.17 6.19
N PHE A 126 10.17 -12.10 6.85
CA PHE A 126 9.78 -10.86 6.17
C PHE A 126 10.92 -10.27 5.36
N ARG A 127 12.13 -10.16 5.94
CA ARG A 127 13.32 -9.69 5.21
C ARG A 127 13.65 -10.61 4.03
N TYR A 128 13.63 -11.92 4.25
CA TYR A 128 13.94 -12.91 3.20
C TYR A 128 12.97 -12.85 2.02
N PHE A 129 11.69 -12.60 2.27
CA PHE A 129 10.67 -12.45 1.24
C PHE A 129 10.56 -11.02 0.67
N GLY A 130 11.39 -10.08 1.11
CA GLY A 130 11.42 -8.71 0.56
C GLY A 130 10.36 -7.78 1.14
N PHE A 131 9.72 -8.13 2.26
CA PHE A 131 8.84 -7.22 2.99
C PHE A 131 9.66 -6.26 3.86
N THR A 132 10.39 -5.37 3.20
CA THR A 132 11.15 -4.27 3.84
C THR A 132 10.75 -2.93 3.24
N ALA A 133 10.85 -1.85 4.03
CA ALA A 133 10.48 -0.51 3.58
C ALA A 133 11.35 -0.07 2.40
N GLU A 134 12.62 -0.47 2.40
CA GLU A 134 13.59 -0.18 1.34
C GLU A 134 13.21 -0.88 0.03
N ASN A 135 12.79 -2.15 0.08
CA ASN A 135 12.36 -2.85 -1.13
C ASN A 135 11.06 -2.24 -1.68
N VAL A 136 10.09 -1.92 -0.83
CA VAL A 136 8.86 -1.23 -1.26
C VAL A 136 9.20 0.13 -1.91
N ALA A 137 10.09 0.91 -1.30
CA ALA A 137 10.56 2.17 -1.87
C ALA A 137 11.24 1.98 -3.23
N GLN A 138 12.12 0.98 -3.35
CA GLN A 138 12.77 0.64 -4.62
C GLN A 138 11.77 0.25 -5.72
N GLN A 139 10.72 -0.52 -5.39
CA GLN A 139 9.66 -0.85 -6.34
C GLN A 139 8.95 0.43 -6.80
N VAL A 140 8.63 1.35 -5.90
CA VAL A 140 8.02 2.63 -6.26
C VAL A 140 8.93 3.44 -7.19
N GLU A 141 10.22 3.58 -6.85
CA GLU A 141 11.19 4.30 -7.68
C GLU A 141 11.35 3.70 -9.08
N SER A 142 11.22 2.38 -9.22
CA SER A 142 11.33 1.71 -10.53
C SER A 142 10.19 2.05 -11.50
N LEU A 143 9.09 2.62 -11.00
CA LEU A 143 7.89 2.97 -11.77
C LEU A 143 7.82 4.46 -12.13
N ILE A 144 8.75 5.30 -11.63
CA ILE A 144 8.72 6.77 -11.78
C ILE A 144 9.88 7.26 -12.66
#